data_AF-A0A819ZHP5-F1
#
_entry.id   AF-A0A819ZHP5-F1
#
_cell.length_a   1.000
_cell.length_b   1.000
_cell.length_c   1.000
_cell.angle_alpha   90.00
_cell.angle_beta   90.00
_cell.angle_gamma   90.00
#
_symmetry.space_group_name_H-M   'P 1'
#
loop_
_entity.id
_entity.type
_entity.pdbx_description
1 polymer ?
#
loop_
_entity_poly.entity_id
_entity_poly.type
_entity_poly.pdbx_seq_one_letter_code
_entity_poly.pdbx_strand_id
1 'polypeptide(L)'
;MIIFTSIEYQPILYRLRRNGSLSSYFIVNYSTPLQMFPIKSLLSIFELQHKSDSERGYHSVELYAIWCAKSFMLNQSAELNPFNTKYFLYIDAGAFRSSNYRFQLWPDSQIIRSIFYNDRLLLGMIAPLPRRFCPLNYKVDEGPIKINLIEGGIIGGSARTIHWWTSLFYDTINNYVSRNFFIAKD
;
A
#
# COMPACT_ATOMS: atom_id res chain seq x y z
N MET A 1 -2.51 -11.24 11.92
CA MET A 1 -1.81 -10.18 11.14
C MET A 1 -0.88 -10.84 10.13
N ILE A 2 -0.86 -10.36 8.89
CA ILE A 2 0.14 -10.80 7.89
C ILE A 2 1.30 -9.82 7.93
N ILE A 3 2.53 -10.32 7.98
CA ILE A 3 3.73 -9.52 8.13
C ILE A 3 4.70 -9.87 7.01
N PHE A 4 4.99 -8.90 6.16
CA PHE A 4 6.06 -8.97 5.17
C PHE A 4 7.37 -8.58 5.84
N THR A 5 8.38 -9.45 5.77
CA THR A 5 9.68 -9.22 6.41
C THR A 5 10.74 -10.08 5.74
N SER A 6 12.02 -9.73 5.90
CA SER A 6 13.10 -10.65 5.50
C SER A 6 13.15 -11.87 6.43
N ILE A 7 13.75 -12.96 5.95
CA ILE A 7 14.02 -14.16 6.73
C ILE A 7 14.87 -13.86 7.99
N GLU A 8 15.77 -12.88 7.90
CA GLU A 8 16.63 -12.42 8.99
C GLU A 8 15.84 -11.79 10.14
N TYR A 9 14.81 -10.99 9.83
CA TYR A 9 14.01 -10.30 10.85
C TYR A 9 12.84 -11.14 11.40
N GLN A 10 12.47 -12.24 10.72
CA GLN A 10 11.36 -13.09 11.16
C GLN A 10 11.51 -13.59 12.61
N PRO A 11 12.67 -14.09 13.10
CA PRO A 11 12.81 -14.56 14.47
C PRO A 11 12.61 -13.46 15.52
N ILE A 12 12.98 -12.21 15.20
CA ILE A 12 12.79 -11.05 16.09
C ILE A 12 11.29 -10.73 16.17
N LEU A 13 10.61 -10.62 15.03
CA LEU A 13 9.18 -10.31 14.99
C LEU A 13 8.34 -11.41 15.61
N TYR A 14 8.71 -12.69 15.41
CA TYR A 14 8.08 -13.81 16.08
C TYR A 14 8.19 -13.70 17.61
N ARG A 15 9.38 -13.39 18.15
CA ARG A 15 9.58 -13.19 19.59
C ARG A 15 8.75 -12.02 20.12
N LEU A 16 8.72 -10.88 19.43
CA LEU A 16 7.92 -9.72 19.81
C LEU A 16 6.41 -10.03 19.81
N ARG A 17 5.96 -10.97 18.97
CA ARG A 17 4.55 -11.38 18.87
C ARG A 17 4.18 -12.54 19.80
N ARG A 18 5.16 -13.27 20.34
CA ARG A 18 4.96 -14.50 21.15
C ARG A 18 4.05 -14.32 22.35
N ASN A 19 4.04 -13.13 22.96
CA ASN A 19 3.22 -12.83 24.14
C ASN A 19 1.83 -12.26 23.77
N GLY A 20 1.51 -12.14 22.48
CA GLY A 20 0.20 -11.67 22.02
C GLY A 20 -0.77 -12.83 21.82
N SER A 21 -2.06 -12.59 22.07
CA SER A 21 -3.15 -13.54 21.82
C SER A 21 -3.52 -13.69 20.33
N LEU A 22 -2.95 -12.85 19.44
CA LEU A 22 -3.31 -12.79 18.03
C LEU A 22 -2.29 -13.50 17.14
N SER A 23 -2.78 -14.44 16.33
CA SER A 23 -1.97 -15.17 15.36
C SER A 23 -1.35 -14.26 14.30
N SER A 24 -0.12 -14.60 13.88
CA SER A 24 0.62 -13.90 12.83
C SER A 24 1.02 -14.88 11.72
N TYR A 25 0.99 -14.41 10.47
CA TYR A 25 1.48 -15.13 9.30
C TYR A 25 2.61 -14.33 8.67
N PHE A 26 3.76 -14.96 8.43
CA PHE A 26 4.96 -14.28 7.95
C PHE A 26 5.19 -14.62 6.48
N ILE A 27 5.42 -13.59 5.67
CA ILE A 27 5.84 -13.72 4.28
C ILE A 27 7.30 -13.27 4.21
N VAL A 28 8.18 -14.23 3.92
CA VAL A 28 9.65 -14.07 3.96
C VAL A 28 10.34 -14.35 2.62
N ASN A 29 9.54 -14.43 1.55
CA ASN A 29 9.99 -14.75 0.20
C ASN A 29 10.86 -13.66 -0.43
N TYR A 30 10.95 -12.48 0.19
CA TYR A 30 11.64 -11.32 -0.35
C TYR A 30 12.61 -10.76 0.69
N SER A 31 13.88 -10.60 0.32
CA SER A 31 14.88 -9.95 1.18
C SER A 31 14.68 -8.45 1.23
N THR A 32 14.19 -7.85 0.13
CA THR A 32 13.88 -6.42 0.04
C THR A 32 12.60 -6.18 -0.79
N PRO A 33 11.94 -5.02 -0.65
CA PRO A 33 10.81 -4.63 -1.48
C PRO A 33 11.12 -4.63 -2.99
N LEU A 34 12.38 -4.36 -3.37
CA LEU A 34 12.84 -4.35 -4.76
C LEU A 34 12.79 -5.74 -5.43
N GLN A 35 12.70 -6.82 -4.65
CA GLN A 35 12.59 -8.18 -5.17
C GLN A 35 11.14 -8.63 -5.38
N MET A 36 10.16 -7.88 -4.85
CA MET A 36 8.75 -8.22 -5.01
C MET A 36 8.33 -8.06 -6.46
N PHE A 37 7.59 -9.01 -7.01
CA PHE A 37 6.87 -8.78 -8.26
C PHE A 37 5.58 -8.01 -7.95
N PRO A 38 5.19 -6.96 -8.69
CA PRO A 38 5.79 -6.46 -9.93
C PRO A 38 6.92 -5.43 -9.74
N ILE A 39 7.22 -5.01 -8.52
CA ILE A 39 8.18 -3.93 -8.18
C ILE A 39 9.56 -4.11 -8.82
N LYS A 40 10.04 -5.36 -8.91
CA LYS A 40 11.30 -5.69 -9.56
C LYS A 40 11.40 -5.18 -11.00
N SER A 41 10.30 -5.14 -11.76
CA SER A 41 10.30 -4.62 -13.14
C SER A 41 10.39 -3.10 -13.22
N LEU A 42 10.15 -2.39 -12.11
CA LEU A 42 10.18 -0.93 -12.02
C LEU A 42 11.53 -0.39 -11.53
N LEU A 43 12.49 -1.25 -11.16
CA LEU A 43 13.76 -0.84 -10.55
C LEU A 43 14.51 0.19 -11.41
N SER A 44 14.70 -0.08 -12.70
CA SER A 44 15.40 0.84 -13.61
C SER A 44 14.66 2.17 -13.75
N ILE A 45 13.33 2.14 -13.73
CA ILE A 45 12.51 3.36 -13.76
C ILE A 45 12.70 4.16 -12.47
N PHE A 46 12.72 3.51 -11.31
CA PHE A 46 12.96 4.19 -10.04
C PHE A 46 14.34 4.83 -9.96
N GLU A 47 15.39 4.14 -10.42
CA GLU A 47 16.74 4.70 -10.48
C GLU A 47 16.84 5.91 -11.40
N LEU A 48 16.10 5.90 -12.52
CA LEU A 48 16.03 7.04 -13.43
C LEU A 48 15.25 8.20 -12.81
N GLN A 49 14.09 7.93 -12.21
CA GLN A 49 13.22 8.95 -11.62
C GLN A 49 13.85 9.59 -10.39
N HIS A 50 14.57 8.83 -9.55
CA HIS A 50 15.29 9.35 -8.37
C HIS A 50 16.28 10.47 -8.73
N LYS A 51 16.93 10.39 -9.91
CA LYS A 51 17.86 11.43 -10.38
C LYS A 51 17.17 12.78 -10.57
N SER A 52 15.90 12.75 -10.97
CA SER A 52 15.05 13.92 -11.23
C SER A 52 14.11 14.28 -10.07
N ASP A 53 14.11 13.51 -8.97
CA ASP A 53 13.26 13.79 -7.83
C ASP A 53 13.80 15.02 -7.06
N SER A 54 12.97 16.05 -6.94
CA SER A 54 13.26 17.24 -6.14
C SER A 54 13.44 16.92 -4.65
N GLU A 55 12.87 15.81 -4.17
CA GLU A 55 12.90 15.35 -2.79
C GLU A 55 13.89 14.18 -2.59
N ARG A 56 14.79 13.92 -3.54
CA ARG A 56 15.75 12.79 -3.51
C ARG A 56 16.69 12.74 -2.29
N GLY A 57 16.78 13.83 -1.53
CA GLY A 57 17.51 13.88 -0.26
C GLY A 57 16.78 13.19 0.90
N TYR A 58 15.46 13.01 0.77
CA TYR A 58 14.60 12.33 1.73
C TYR A 58 14.08 10.99 1.19
N HIS A 59 14.07 10.83 -0.14
CA HIS A 59 13.59 9.63 -0.81
C HIS A 59 14.73 8.73 -1.28
N SER A 60 14.46 7.42 -1.30
CA SER A 60 15.35 6.41 -1.88
C SER A 60 14.57 5.50 -2.82
N VAL A 61 15.29 4.76 -3.67
CA VAL A 61 14.70 3.76 -4.58
C VAL A 61 13.94 2.68 -3.79
N GLU A 62 14.44 2.28 -2.62
CA GLU A 62 13.77 1.35 -1.72
C GLU A 62 12.47 1.92 -1.16
N LEU A 63 12.41 3.23 -0.89
CA LEU A 63 11.19 3.88 -0.41
C LEU A 63 10.11 3.87 -1.50
N TYR A 64 10.47 4.18 -2.75
CA TYR A 64 9.56 4.07 -3.89
C TYR A 64 9.03 2.65 -4.06
N ALA A 65 9.90 1.67 -3.89
CA ALA A 65 9.53 0.26 -3.95
C ALA A 65 8.53 -0.12 -2.86
N ILE A 66 8.69 0.36 -1.63
CA ILE A 66 7.71 0.14 -0.54
C ILE A 66 6.37 0.77 -0.91
N TRP A 67 6.35 2.03 -1.35
CA TRP A 67 5.10 2.72 -1.72
C TRP A 67 4.36 1.99 -2.84
N CYS A 68 5.08 1.60 -3.90
CA CYS A 68 4.49 0.86 -5.02
C CYS A 68 4.11 -0.59 -4.64
N ALA A 69 4.73 -1.19 -3.62
CA ALA A 69 4.46 -2.57 -3.19
C ALA A 69 3.16 -2.72 -2.39
N LYS A 70 2.58 -1.64 -1.85
CA LYS A 70 1.43 -1.72 -0.91
C LYS A 70 0.25 -2.48 -1.50
N SER A 71 -0.14 -2.16 -2.74
CA SER A 71 -1.23 -2.83 -3.45
C SER A 71 -0.93 -4.31 -3.71
N PHE A 72 0.31 -4.66 -4.07
CA PHE A 72 0.73 -6.05 -4.23
C PHE A 72 0.69 -6.82 -2.91
N MET A 73 1.30 -6.29 -1.84
CA MET A 73 1.34 -6.93 -0.52
C MET A 73 -0.06 -7.21 0.01
N LEU A 74 -0.98 -6.25 -0.18
CA LEU A 74 -2.38 -6.39 0.22
C LEU A 74 -3.12 -7.43 -0.64
N ASN A 75 -2.86 -7.49 -1.95
CA ASN A 75 -3.45 -8.51 -2.83
C ASN A 75 -2.94 -9.92 -2.50
N GLN A 76 -1.64 -10.10 -2.33
CA GLN A 76 -1.07 -11.40 -1.92
C GLN A 76 -1.62 -11.86 -0.57
N SER A 77 -1.83 -10.92 0.36
CA SER A 77 -2.50 -11.17 1.64
C SER A 77 -3.94 -11.68 1.46
N ALA A 78 -4.68 -11.08 0.52
CA ALA A 78 -6.04 -11.46 0.17
C ALA A 78 -6.13 -12.83 -0.53
N GLU A 79 -5.17 -13.16 -1.38
CA GLU A 79 -5.07 -14.44 -2.08
C GLU A 79 -4.72 -15.59 -1.12
N LEU A 80 -3.76 -15.38 -0.22
CA LEU A 80 -3.37 -16.39 0.77
C LEU A 80 -4.46 -16.63 1.83
N ASN A 81 -5.10 -15.55 2.28
CA ASN A 81 -6.16 -15.55 3.30
C ASN A 81 -6.02 -16.58 4.44
N PRO A 82 -4.87 -16.66 5.15
CA PRO A 82 -4.60 -17.68 6.16
C PRO A 82 -5.55 -17.63 7.37
N PHE A 83 -6.32 -16.55 7.51
CA PHE A 83 -7.25 -16.33 8.60
C PHE A 83 -8.72 -16.48 8.17
N ASN A 84 -8.99 -16.89 6.92
CA ASN A 84 -10.34 -17.04 6.36
C ASN A 84 -11.24 -15.81 6.62
N THR A 85 -10.72 -14.63 6.30
CA THR A 85 -11.39 -13.34 6.50
C THR A 85 -11.99 -12.80 5.21
N LYS A 86 -12.96 -11.89 5.34
CA LYS A 86 -13.61 -11.21 4.20
C LYS A 86 -12.88 -9.92 3.78
N TYR A 87 -12.32 -9.20 4.75
CA TYR A 87 -11.78 -7.85 4.55
C TYR A 87 -10.29 -7.81 4.91
N PHE A 88 -9.54 -7.05 4.12
CA PHE A 88 -8.10 -6.90 4.22
C PHE A 88 -7.78 -5.42 4.33
N LEU A 89 -6.87 -5.09 5.25
CA LEU A 89 -6.49 -3.72 5.58
C LEU A 89 -4.97 -3.64 5.67
N TYR A 90 -4.42 -2.66 4.97
CA TYR A 90 -3.04 -2.24 5.07
C TYR A 90 -2.96 -1.01 5.97
N ILE A 91 -1.94 -0.98 6.83
CA ILE A 91 -1.57 0.22 7.58
C ILE A 91 -0.04 0.31 7.69
N ASP A 92 0.51 1.49 7.43
CA ASP A 92 1.95 1.73 7.61
C ASP A 92 2.35 1.55 9.09
N ALA A 93 3.49 0.90 9.33
CA ALA A 93 4.04 0.75 10.68
C ALA A 93 4.33 2.12 11.35
N GLY A 94 4.54 3.16 10.54
CA GLY A 94 4.70 4.55 11.00
C GLY A 94 3.51 5.07 11.82
N ALA A 95 2.30 4.54 11.59
CA ALA A 95 1.09 4.93 12.31
C ALA A 95 1.16 4.59 13.82
N PHE A 96 2.09 3.73 14.24
CA PHE A 96 2.23 3.26 15.63
C PHE A 96 3.44 3.87 16.37
N ARG A 97 4.11 4.89 15.81
CA ARG A 97 5.30 5.51 16.42
C ARG A 97 5.01 6.33 17.69
N SER A 98 3.77 6.79 17.87
CA SER A 98 3.37 7.60 19.03
C SER A 98 2.68 6.74 20.10
N SER A 99 3.01 6.96 21.37
CA SER A 99 2.28 6.36 22.50
C SER A 99 0.82 6.83 22.61
N ASN A 100 0.48 7.98 22.00
CA ASN A 100 -0.89 8.52 21.95
C ASN A 100 -1.67 8.00 20.71
N TYR A 101 -1.46 6.75 20.33
CA TYR A 101 -2.05 6.18 19.12
C TYR A 101 -3.57 6.01 19.27
N ARG A 102 -4.32 6.51 18.28
CA ARG A 102 -5.79 6.40 18.20
C ARG A 102 -6.28 5.08 17.60
N PHE A 103 -5.36 4.18 17.25
CA PHE A 103 -5.62 2.90 16.59
C PHE A 103 -5.62 1.71 17.55
N GLN A 104 -5.91 1.92 18.84
CA GLN A 104 -5.95 0.85 19.86
C GLN A 104 -6.87 -0.31 19.50
N LEU A 105 -8.00 0.00 18.86
CA LEU A 105 -8.99 -0.97 18.43
C LEU A 105 -8.89 -1.27 16.91
N TRP A 106 -7.82 -0.85 16.24
CA TRP A 106 -7.70 -1.05 14.80
C TRP A 106 -7.30 -2.50 14.46
N PRO A 107 -7.97 -3.13 13.47
CA PRO A 107 -9.20 -2.68 12.84
C PRO A 107 -10.44 -3.04 13.67
N ASP A 108 -11.35 -2.09 13.86
CA ASP A 108 -12.59 -2.33 14.60
C ASP A 108 -13.57 -3.10 13.71
N SER A 109 -13.86 -4.35 14.06
CA SER A 109 -14.70 -5.24 13.24
C SER A 109 -16.12 -4.73 12.97
N GLN A 110 -16.70 -3.91 13.85
CA GLN A 110 -18.02 -3.30 13.65
C GLN A 110 -17.94 -2.14 12.66
N ILE A 111 -16.93 -1.30 12.80
CA ILE A 111 -16.66 -0.19 11.88
C ILE A 111 -16.31 -0.73 10.48
N ILE A 112 -15.49 -1.77 10.39
CA ILE A 112 -15.12 -2.40 9.11
C ILE A 112 -16.37 -2.93 8.38
N ARG A 113 -17.33 -3.53 9.10
CA ARG A 113 -18.58 -4.01 8.48
C ARG A 113 -19.42 -2.88 7.90
N SER A 114 -19.49 -1.72 8.57
CA SER A 114 -20.26 -0.58 8.07
C SER A 114 -19.58 0.09 6.88
N ILE A 115 -18.25 0.24 6.91
CA ILE A 115 -17.47 0.82 5.80
C ILE A 115 -17.62 -0.02 4.52
N PHE A 116 -17.53 -1.34 4.64
CA PHE A 116 -17.49 -2.24 3.48
C PHE A 116 -18.83 -2.90 3.12
N TYR A 117 -19.95 -2.42 3.67
CA TYR A 117 -21.29 -2.99 3.41
C TYR A 117 -21.61 -3.13 1.92
N ASN A 118 -21.14 -2.19 1.08
CA ASN A 118 -21.35 -2.17 -0.37
C ASN A 118 -20.11 -2.52 -1.20
N ASP A 119 -19.16 -3.29 -0.64
CA ASP A 119 -17.91 -3.71 -1.31
C ASP A 119 -17.14 -2.54 -1.96
N ARG A 120 -16.55 -1.68 -1.12
CA ARG A 120 -15.87 -0.46 -1.53
C ARG A 120 -14.39 -0.51 -1.20
N LEU A 121 -13.59 0.24 -1.94
CA LEU A 121 -12.21 0.53 -1.58
C LEU A 121 -12.19 1.61 -0.49
N LEU A 122 -11.42 1.35 0.57
CA LEU A 122 -11.04 2.34 1.57
C LEU A 122 -9.65 2.86 1.21
N LEU A 123 -9.54 4.18 1.12
CA LEU A 123 -8.27 4.91 1.04
C LEU A 123 -8.27 5.97 2.14
N GLY A 124 -7.12 6.18 2.77
CA GLY A 124 -6.94 7.27 3.73
C GLY A 124 -7.01 8.63 3.03
N MET A 125 -8.02 9.45 3.33
CA MET A 125 -8.16 10.78 2.73
C MET A 125 -7.51 11.84 3.62
N ILE A 126 -6.68 12.71 3.03
CA ILE A 126 -6.11 13.89 3.70
C ILE A 126 -6.79 15.20 3.29
N ALA A 127 -7.40 15.22 2.10
CA ALA A 127 -8.14 16.37 1.60
C ALA A 127 -9.28 15.93 0.66
N PRO A 128 -10.40 16.67 0.61
CA PRO A 128 -11.47 16.37 -0.35
C PRO A 128 -10.97 16.58 -1.79
N LEU A 129 -11.48 15.77 -2.73
CA LEU A 129 -11.16 15.91 -4.16
C LEU A 129 -11.68 17.26 -4.70
N PRO A 130 -10.81 18.14 -5.24
CA PRO A 130 -11.24 19.39 -5.83
C PRO A 130 -12.20 19.17 -7.01
N ARG A 131 -13.22 20.02 -7.15
CA ARG A 131 -14.24 19.91 -8.21
C ARG A 131 -13.66 19.84 -9.63
N ARG A 132 -12.50 20.48 -9.89
CA ARG A 132 -11.84 20.42 -11.20
C ARG A 132 -11.35 19.01 -11.58
N PHE A 133 -11.12 18.15 -10.59
CA PHE A 133 -10.69 16.75 -10.77
C PHE A 133 -11.85 15.77 -10.56
N CYS A 134 -13.10 16.26 -10.50
CA CYS A 134 -14.26 15.39 -10.48
C CYS A 134 -14.21 14.48 -11.73
N PRO A 135 -14.65 13.20 -11.67
CA PRO A 135 -14.41 12.19 -12.71
C PRO A 135 -14.84 12.57 -14.13
N LEU A 136 -15.73 13.56 -14.27
CA LEU A 136 -16.16 14.10 -15.57
C LEU A 136 -15.06 14.89 -16.30
N ASN A 137 -14.02 15.35 -15.60
CA ASN A 137 -13.03 16.30 -16.12
C ASN A 137 -11.58 15.78 -16.08
N TYR A 138 -11.29 14.73 -15.31
CA TYR A 138 -9.94 14.17 -15.23
C TYR A 138 -9.74 13.05 -16.25
N LYS A 139 -8.65 13.11 -17.01
CA LYS A 139 -8.21 12.02 -17.89
C LYS A 139 -6.93 11.42 -17.31
N VAL A 140 -6.94 10.12 -17.05
CA VAL A 140 -5.75 9.39 -16.56
C VAL A 140 -4.53 9.65 -17.45
N ASP A 141 -4.76 9.81 -18.75
CA ASP A 141 -3.75 10.07 -19.76
C ASP A 141 -2.99 11.41 -19.63
N GLU A 142 -3.53 12.36 -18.85
CA GLU A 142 -2.89 13.64 -18.55
C GLU A 142 -1.85 13.52 -17.42
N GLY A 143 -1.71 12.33 -16.83
CA GLY A 143 -0.71 12.02 -15.82
C GLY A 143 -1.18 12.30 -14.39
N PRO A 144 -0.33 12.03 -13.39
CA PRO A 144 -0.71 12.08 -11.99
C PRO A 144 -1.14 13.47 -11.53
N ILE A 145 -2.18 13.51 -10.70
CA ILE A 145 -2.64 14.71 -10.02
C ILE A 145 -1.60 15.12 -8.98
N LYS A 146 -0.93 16.26 -9.18
CA LYS A 146 0.13 16.78 -8.29
C LYS A 146 -0.42 17.54 -7.07
N ILE A 147 -1.34 16.92 -6.33
CA ILE A 147 -1.83 17.44 -5.04
C ILE A 147 -2.02 16.28 -4.05
N ASN A 148 -1.76 16.56 -2.78
CA ASN A 148 -1.90 15.58 -1.71
C ASN A 148 -3.40 15.42 -1.38
N LEU A 149 -3.99 14.28 -1.78
CA LEU A 149 -5.42 13.98 -1.61
C LEU A 149 -5.67 12.75 -0.75
N ILE A 150 -4.88 11.72 -1.01
CA ILE A 150 -4.90 10.43 -0.35
C ILE A 150 -3.56 10.32 0.38
N GLU A 151 -3.58 9.84 1.61
CA GLU A 151 -2.34 9.38 2.26
C GLU A 151 -2.08 7.92 1.88
N GLY A 152 -0.83 7.60 1.57
CA GLY A 152 -0.45 6.25 1.16
C GLY A 152 -0.50 5.22 2.30
N GLY A 153 -0.81 5.61 3.54
CA GLY A 153 -0.67 4.77 4.72
C GLY A 153 -1.82 3.81 4.99
N ILE A 154 -3.03 4.03 4.45
CA ILE A 154 -4.22 3.20 4.71
C ILE A 154 -4.90 2.78 3.40
N ILE A 155 -5.05 1.47 3.21
CA ILE A 155 -5.78 0.86 2.09
C ILE A 155 -6.61 -0.30 2.63
N GLY A 156 -7.84 -0.49 2.16
CA GLY A 156 -8.61 -1.68 2.54
C GLY A 156 -9.81 -1.99 1.68
N GLY A 157 -10.31 -3.22 1.78
CA GLY A 157 -11.44 -3.68 0.99
C GLY A 157 -11.72 -5.17 1.19
N SER A 158 -12.73 -5.71 0.49
CA SER A 158 -12.86 -7.16 0.35
C SER A 158 -11.76 -7.72 -0.54
N ALA A 159 -11.53 -9.04 -0.51
CA ALA A 159 -10.60 -9.69 -1.45
C ALA A 159 -10.86 -9.30 -2.92
N ARG A 160 -12.13 -9.23 -3.33
CA ARG A 160 -12.53 -8.83 -4.68
C ARG A 160 -12.13 -7.39 -4.99
N THR A 161 -12.43 -6.48 -4.07
CA THR A 161 -12.08 -5.05 -4.20
C THR A 161 -10.57 -4.86 -4.24
N ILE A 162 -9.81 -5.56 -3.40
CA ILE A 162 -8.35 -5.48 -3.39
C ILE A 162 -7.77 -5.98 -4.72
N HIS A 163 -8.27 -7.09 -5.26
CA HIS A 163 -7.81 -7.60 -6.55
C HIS A 163 -8.07 -6.60 -7.69
N TRP A 164 -9.28 -6.02 -7.74
CA TRP A 164 -9.62 -4.97 -8.70
C TRP A 164 -8.71 -3.75 -8.56
N TRP A 165 -8.52 -3.27 -7.33
CA TRP A 165 -7.66 -2.11 -7.04
C TRP A 165 -6.23 -2.37 -7.47
N THR A 166 -5.68 -3.54 -7.17
CA THR A 166 -4.30 -3.88 -7.51
C THR A 166 -4.09 -3.98 -9.02
N SER A 167 -5.05 -4.53 -9.77
CA SER A 167 -5.01 -4.48 -11.25
C SER A 167 -5.01 -3.03 -11.74
N LEU A 168 -6.00 -2.23 -11.33
CA LEU A 168 -6.13 -0.83 -11.75
C LEU A 168 -4.90 0.00 -11.41
N PHE A 169 -4.32 -0.21 -10.22
CA PHE A 169 -3.13 0.47 -9.74
C PHE A 169 -1.93 0.20 -10.64
N TYR A 170 -1.65 -1.08 -10.94
CA TYR A 170 -0.51 -1.42 -11.81
C TYR A 170 -0.75 -1.12 -13.29
N ASP A 171 -2.00 -1.19 -13.78
CA ASP A 171 -2.36 -0.73 -15.12
C ASP A 171 -2.10 0.79 -15.26
N THR A 172 -2.46 1.56 -14.23
CA THR A 172 -2.19 3.00 -14.17
C THR A 172 -0.69 3.29 -14.13
N ILE A 173 0.07 2.57 -13.30
CA ILE A 173 1.54 2.69 -13.27
C ILE A 173 2.14 2.40 -14.64
N ASN A 174 1.73 1.31 -15.29
CA ASN A 174 2.26 0.93 -16.60
C ASN A 174 1.95 2.00 -17.66
N ASN A 175 0.73 2.55 -17.67
CA ASN A 175 0.38 3.68 -18.53
C ASN A 175 1.28 4.89 -18.27
N TYR A 176 1.53 5.22 -17.00
CA TYR A 176 2.37 6.36 -16.63
C TYR A 176 3.83 6.16 -17.01
N VAL A 177 4.39 4.97 -16.79
CA VAL A 177 5.75 4.63 -17.23
C VAL A 177 5.88 4.76 -18.74
N SER A 178 4.91 4.26 -19.51
CA SER A 178 4.95 4.33 -20.99
C SER A 178 4.95 5.76 -21.53
N ARG A 179 4.53 6.74 -20.72
CA ARG A 179 4.45 8.17 -21.05
C ARG A 179 5.51 9.00 -20.34
N ASN A 180 6.49 8.37 -19.69
CA ASN A 180 7.53 9.02 -18.89
C ASN A 180 6.99 9.91 -17.75
N PHE A 181 5.82 9.59 -17.18
CA PHE A 181 5.35 10.25 -15.97
C PHE A 181 6.09 9.71 -14.74
N PHE A 182 6.30 10.59 -13.75
CA PHE A 182 6.85 10.22 -12.45
C PHE A 182 5.84 9.38 -11.67
N ILE A 183 6.24 8.17 -11.25
CA ILE A 183 5.38 7.20 -10.56
C ILE A 183 5.82 6.94 -9.10
N ALA A 184 6.98 7.48 -8.73
CA ALA A 184 7.69 7.16 -7.51
C ALA A 184 7.33 8.10 -6.34
N LYS A 185 6.04 8.31 -6.09
CA LYS A 185 5.51 9.11 -4.96
C LYS A 185 4.36 8.38 -4.28
N ASP A 186 4.20 8.62 -2.98
CA ASP A 186 3.15 8.04 -2.13
C ASP A 186 1.73 8.51 -2.48
#